data_AF-A0A6A9SFY4-F1
#
_entry.id   AF-A0A6A9SFY4-F1
#
_cell.length_a   1.000
_cell.length_b   1.000
_cell.length_c   1.000
_cell.angle_alpha   90.00
_cell.angle_beta   90.00
_cell.angle_gamma   90.00
#
_symmetry.space_group_name_H-M   'P 1'
#
loop_
_entity.id
_entity.type
_entity.pdbx_description
1 polymer ?
#
loop_
_entity_poly.entity_id
_entity_poly.type
_entity_poly.pdbx_seq_one_letter_code
_entity_poly.pdbx_strand_id
1 'polypeptide(L)'
;MTDSDGGDGAPAPDEEPDAETPAELREQVDFEEFGPQEMAELSAEEWEAAFDPDTWITGERLLDRVESDLRHRVATRDVFAVVERDAIDGEPVVLAYSDEGYAVVYADGTVEGRGTVLRDVKPTVALCSMDDYDAPDAPEDAGLPDPQEVPEGSGGLGTTLLQYIGLAQVVVGVLLVLSPFVYDPVVRGCPPVAGSAAHACTVAGTTLRLHPLGNSAVIAVIAGVGFVLFGALMLLVVANARLSDRFRAEEFRNRLRSAGLGDGERPSFVPETDSHPDGSEDP
;
A
#
# COMPACT_ATOMS: atom_id res chain seq x y z
N MET A 1 84.48 -19.31 42.36
CA MET A 1 84.78 -19.54 40.93
C MET A 1 83.44 -19.71 40.23
N THR A 2 83.16 -18.82 39.28
CA THR A 2 82.15 -18.85 38.18
C THR A 2 80.67 -19.00 38.57
N ASP A 3 79.84 -17.95 38.49
CA ASP A 3 79.16 -17.35 37.30
C ASP A 3 77.99 -18.19 36.74
N SER A 4 76.76 -17.69 36.84
CA SER A 4 75.86 -17.50 35.68
C SER A 4 74.57 -16.75 36.06
N ASP A 5 74.30 -15.81 35.16
CA ASP A 5 73.20 -14.87 34.95
C ASP A 5 71.80 -15.49 34.82
N GLY A 6 70.77 -14.66 35.00
CA GLY A 6 69.37 -15.03 34.73
C GLY A 6 68.37 -14.11 35.40
N GLY A 7 68.26 -12.87 34.89
CA GLY A 7 67.12 -12.01 35.18
C GLY A 7 65.85 -12.50 34.48
N ASP A 8 64.70 -12.21 35.07
CA ASP A 8 63.50 -11.96 34.27
C ASP A 8 62.64 -10.92 35.00
N GLY A 9 62.35 -9.86 34.26
CA GLY A 9 61.63 -8.68 34.74
C GLY A 9 60.17 -9.01 34.99
N ALA A 10 59.63 -8.49 36.08
CA ALA A 10 58.19 -8.38 36.23
C ALA A 10 57.65 -7.51 35.07
N PRO A 11 56.57 -7.93 34.38
CA PRO A 11 55.92 -7.07 33.41
C PRO A 11 55.40 -5.82 34.14
N ALA A 12 55.56 -4.67 33.50
CA ALA A 12 54.94 -3.42 33.93
C ALA A 12 53.42 -3.63 34.05
N PRO A 13 52.73 -2.94 34.98
CA PRO A 13 51.28 -2.97 34.99
C PRO A 13 50.79 -2.42 33.64
N ASP A 14 49.90 -3.20 33.01
CA ASP A 14 49.20 -2.84 31.80
C ASP A 14 48.64 -1.42 31.95
N GLU A 15 48.99 -0.54 31.02
CA GLU A 15 48.35 0.76 30.85
C GLU A 15 46.85 0.49 30.64
N GLU A 16 46.02 0.91 31.61
CA GLU A 16 44.58 0.97 31.41
C GLU A 16 44.32 1.82 30.16
N PRO A 17 43.55 1.35 29.16
CA PRO A 17 43.20 2.20 28.04
C PRO A 17 42.47 3.41 28.61
N ASP A 18 42.90 4.60 28.18
CA ASP A 18 42.29 5.88 28.53
C ASP A 18 40.76 5.73 28.46
N ALA A 19 40.08 6.09 29.55
CA ALA A 19 38.63 6.14 29.56
C ALA A 19 38.18 7.23 28.57
N GLU A 20 37.96 6.83 27.32
CA GLU A 20 37.46 7.69 26.26
C GLU A 20 36.15 8.30 26.72
N THR A 21 36.00 9.62 26.52
CA THR A 21 34.80 10.30 27.01
C THR A 21 33.57 9.82 26.22
N PRO A 22 32.36 9.83 26.81
CA PRO A 22 31.14 9.47 26.10
C PRO A 22 30.88 10.27 24.81
N ALA A 23 31.51 11.44 24.66
CA ALA A 23 31.46 12.22 23.43
C ALA A 23 32.39 11.66 22.34
N GLU A 24 33.58 11.20 22.69
CA GLU A 24 34.57 10.61 21.77
C GLU A 24 34.14 9.22 21.29
N LEU A 25 33.48 8.44 22.15
CA LEU A 25 32.93 7.13 21.77
C LEU A 25 31.79 7.24 20.74
N ARG A 26 30.99 8.31 20.79
CA ARG A 26 29.91 8.57 19.82
C ARG A 26 30.42 8.83 18.40
N GLU A 27 31.52 9.56 18.25
CA GLU A 27 32.13 9.84 16.94
C GLU A 27 32.80 8.61 16.32
N GLN A 28 33.20 7.62 17.13
CA GLN A 28 33.91 6.44 16.65
C GLN A 28 33.00 5.33 16.13
N VAL A 29 31.73 5.35 16.53
CA VAL A 29 30.75 4.37 16.06
C VAL A 29 30.16 4.83 14.73
N ASP A 30 30.52 4.16 13.64
CA ASP A 30 29.90 4.36 12.33
C ASP A 30 28.53 3.65 12.29
N PHE A 31 27.46 4.44 12.46
CA PHE A 31 26.09 3.94 12.47
C PHE A 31 25.62 3.39 11.11
N GLU A 32 26.32 3.68 9.99
CA GLU A 32 25.95 3.18 8.67
C GLU A 32 26.37 1.70 8.46
N GLU A 33 27.39 1.22 9.17
CA GLU A 33 27.88 -0.18 9.13
C GLU A 33 27.46 -0.99 10.37
N PHE A 34 26.65 -0.41 11.25
CA PHE A 34 26.34 -0.96 12.57
C PHE A 34 25.33 -2.12 12.54
N GLY A 35 25.79 -3.33 12.86
CA GLY A 35 25.01 -4.57 12.78
C GLY A 35 24.77 -5.29 14.13
N PRO A 36 24.07 -6.44 14.10
CA PRO A 36 23.84 -7.27 15.29
C PRO A 36 25.11 -7.82 15.95
N GLN A 37 26.23 -7.87 15.21
CA GLN A 37 27.52 -8.33 15.72
C GLN A 37 28.21 -7.22 16.51
N GLU A 38 28.26 -6.01 15.98
CA GLU A 38 28.78 -4.82 16.67
C GLU A 38 28.00 -4.52 17.97
N MET A 39 26.67 -4.71 17.97
CA MET A 39 25.86 -4.61 19.18
C MET A 39 26.28 -5.57 20.31
N ALA A 40 26.83 -6.74 19.95
CA ALA A 40 27.28 -7.74 20.92
C ALA A 40 28.70 -7.47 21.43
N GLU A 41 29.46 -6.63 20.73
CA GLU A 41 30.85 -6.28 21.05
C GLU A 41 30.94 -5.03 21.93
N LEU A 42 29.93 -4.17 21.93
CA LEU A 42 29.87 -2.97 22.78
C LEU A 42 29.68 -3.29 24.27
N SER A 43 30.49 -2.64 25.11
CA SER A 43 30.30 -2.61 26.55
C SER A 43 29.09 -1.77 26.95
N ALA A 44 28.62 -1.92 28.20
CA ALA A 44 27.46 -1.19 28.70
C ALA A 44 27.66 0.34 28.71
N GLU A 45 28.89 0.80 28.99
CA GLU A 45 29.24 2.24 29.03
C GLU A 45 29.30 2.84 27.64
N GLU A 46 29.81 2.09 26.65
CA GLU A 46 29.80 2.52 25.24
C GLU A 46 28.38 2.52 24.65
N TRP A 47 27.53 1.56 25.07
CA TRP A 47 26.10 1.55 24.73
C TRP A 47 25.37 2.78 25.28
N GLU A 48 25.61 3.13 26.53
CA GLU A 48 24.97 4.30 27.17
C GLU A 48 25.48 5.62 26.59
N ALA A 49 26.75 5.68 26.19
CA ALA A 49 27.31 6.81 25.44
C ALA A 49 26.72 6.92 24.02
N ALA A 50 26.59 5.80 23.30
CA ALA A 50 26.07 5.77 21.93
C ALA A 50 24.57 6.07 21.85
N PHE A 51 23.79 5.73 22.89
CA PHE A 51 22.34 5.94 22.97
C PHE A 51 21.95 6.83 24.16
N ASP A 52 22.67 7.94 24.36
CA ASP A 52 22.42 8.90 25.45
C ASP A 52 21.07 9.63 25.28
N PRO A 53 20.03 9.32 26.10
CA PRO A 53 18.72 9.94 25.99
C PRO A 53 18.74 11.45 26.25
N ASP A 54 19.73 11.94 26.99
CA ASP A 54 19.85 13.37 27.33
C ASP A 54 20.29 14.21 26.11
N THR A 55 20.76 13.56 25.04
CA THR A 55 21.12 14.21 23.77
C THR A 55 19.97 14.21 22.76
N TRP A 56 18.90 13.47 23.00
CA TRP A 56 17.79 13.40 22.07
C TRP A 56 17.03 14.74 21.95
N ILE A 57 16.56 15.00 20.73
CA ILE A 57 15.73 16.14 20.41
C ILE A 57 14.41 16.02 21.16
N THR A 58 14.09 17.05 21.94
CA THR A 58 12.79 17.28 22.59
C THR A 58 12.31 18.70 22.27
N GLY A 59 11.14 19.08 22.79
CA GLY A 59 10.56 20.41 22.60
C GLY A 59 9.86 20.57 21.25
N GLU A 60 9.70 21.83 20.83
CA GLU A 60 9.09 22.18 19.54
C GLU A 60 9.85 21.58 18.34
N ARG A 61 11.19 21.46 18.44
CA ARG A 61 12.03 20.88 17.38
C ARG A 61 11.70 19.41 17.12
N LEU A 62 11.36 18.64 18.15
CA LEU A 62 10.89 17.27 18.00
C LEU A 62 9.54 17.25 17.29
N LEU A 63 8.61 18.08 17.75
CA LEU A 63 7.26 18.15 17.19
C LEU A 63 7.28 18.57 15.71
N ASP A 64 8.15 19.51 15.32
CA ASP A 64 8.36 19.92 13.92
C ASP A 64 8.80 18.74 13.05
N ARG A 65 9.81 17.98 13.50
CA ARG A 65 10.32 16.81 12.78
C ARG A 65 9.26 15.71 12.67
N VAL A 66 8.57 15.42 13.77
CA VAL A 66 7.51 14.40 13.81
C VAL A 66 6.35 14.78 12.90
N GLU A 67 5.90 16.03 12.92
CA GLU A 67 4.83 16.51 12.03
C GLU A 67 5.22 16.34 10.56
N SER A 68 6.45 16.73 10.19
CA SER A 68 6.94 16.61 8.81
C SER A 68 7.06 15.15 8.37
N ASP A 69 7.71 14.29 9.17
CA ASP A 69 7.86 12.87 8.83
C ASP A 69 6.50 12.16 8.74
N LEU A 70 5.59 12.41 9.69
CA LEU A 70 4.25 11.82 9.64
C LEU A 70 3.46 12.28 8.42
N ARG A 71 3.48 13.57 8.08
CA ARG A 71 2.85 14.08 6.86
C ARG A 71 3.46 13.49 5.61
N HIS A 72 4.78 13.32 5.56
CA HIS A 72 5.46 12.64 4.46
C HIS A 72 4.99 11.18 4.32
N ARG A 73 4.90 10.44 5.43
CA ARG A 73 4.41 9.04 5.43
C ARG A 73 2.95 8.93 5.04
N VAL A 74 2.12 9.89 5.41
CA VAL A 74 0.72 9.98 4.95
C VAL A 74 0.67 10.20 3.43
N ALA A 75 1.48 11.13 2.90
CA ALA A 75 1.56 11.39 1.46
C ALA A 75 2.02 10.16 0.67
N THR A 76 3.01 9.42 1.20
CA THR A 76 3.54 8.19 0.62
C THR A 76 2.62 6.96 0.84
N ARG A 77 1.54 7.11 1.63
CA ARG A 77 0.55 6.08 1.97
C ARG A 77 1.10 4.95 2.86
N ASP A 78 2.15 5.24 3.61
CA ASP A 78 2.69 4.33 4.62
C ASP A 78 1.88 4.40 5.93
N VAL A 79 1.26 5.55 6.22
CA VAL A 79 0.41 5.78 7.39
C VAL A 79 -0.95 6.33 6.96
N PHE A 80 -2.03 5.82 7.56
CA PHE A 80 -3.38 6.35 7.39
C PHE A 80 -3.79 7.14 8.63
N ALA A 81 -3.52 8.45 8.63
CA ALA A 81 -3.92 9.36 9.70
C ALA A 81 -4.05 10.81 9.18
N VAL A 82 -4.92 11.58 9.82
CA VAL A 82 -4.90 13.04 9.79
C VAL A 82 -3.87 13.50 10.82
N VAL A 83 -3.02 14.46 10.45
CA VAL A 83 -1.91 14.96 11.29
C VAL A 83 -2.10 16.45 11.53
N GLU A 84 -2.27 16.82 12.79
CA GLU A 84 -2.58 18.18 13.23
C GLU A 84 -1.59 18.65 14.30
N ARG A 85 -1.23 19.92 14.24
CA ARG A 85 -0.52 20.63 15.30
C ARG A 85 -1.55 21.29 16.20
N ASP A 86 -1.49 21.05 17.50
CA ASP A 86 -2.44 21.62 18.45
C ASP A 86 -1.83 21.73 19.84
N ALA A 87 -2.64 22.04 20.85
CA ALA A 87 -2.25 21.96 22.25
C ALA A 87 -3.30 21.20 23.08
N ILE A 88 -2.88 20.55 24.16
CA ILE A 88 -3.76 19.94 25.16
C ILE A 88 -3.36 20.49 26.51
N ASP A 89 -4.30 21.09 27.23
CA ASP A 89 -4.06 21.72 28.54
C ASP A 89 -2.94 22.80 28.48
N GLY A 90 -2.80 23.47 27.33
CA GLY A 90 -1.77 24.47 27.07
C GLY A 90 -0.39 23.92 26.71
N GLU A 91 -0.23 22.59 26.62
CA GLU A 91 1.01 21.94 26.20
C GLU A 91 0.97 21.65 24.69
N PRO A 92 2.00 22.05 23.92
CA PRO A 92 2.01 21.82 22.47
C PRO A 92 2.16 20.32 22.16
N VAL A 93 1.35 19.84 21.21
CA VAL A 93 1.32 18.44 20.80
C VAL A 93 1.22 18.28 19.28
N VAL A 94 1.66 17.12 18.79
CA VAL A 94 1.27 16.63 17.45
C VAL A 94 0.23 15.54 17.64
N LEU A 95 -0.95 15.76 17.09
CA LEU A 95 -2.06 14.83 17.12
C LEU A 95 -2.18 14.12 15.77
N ALA A 96 -2.06 12.80 15.78
CA ALA A 96 -2.35 11.95 14.63
C ALA A 96 -3.58 11.09 14.92
N TYR A 97 -4.55 11.03 14.02
CA TYR A 97 -5.75 10.21 14.24
C TYR A 97 -6.34 9.64 12.96
N SER A 98 -7.12 8.58 13.11
CA SER A 98 -7.75 7.82 12.04
C SER A 98 -9.18 7.47 12.42
N ASP A 99 -9.81 6.59 11.64
CA ASP A 99 -11.12 6.03 11.95
C ASP A 99 -11.13 5.08 13.16
N GLU A 100 -10.00 4.48 13.51
CA GLU A 100 -9.94 3.40 14.52
C GLU A 100 -9.02 3.71 15.71
N GLY A 101 -8.13 4.68 15.58
CA GLY A 101 -7.12 4.99 16.59
C GLY A 101 -6.53 6.39 16.45
N TYR A 102 -5.75 6.78 17.46
CA TYR A 102 -5.07 8.06 17.54
C TYR A 102 -3.74 7.92 18.28
N ALA A 103 -2.88 8.91 18.13
CA ALA A 103 -1.68 9.11 18.90
C ALA A 103 -1.47 10.61 19.16
N VAL A 104 -1.11 10.95 20.39
CA VAL A 104 -0.69 12.29 20.82
C VAL A 104 0.79 12.21 21.13
N VAL A 105 1.57 13.08 20.51
CA VAL A 105 3.00 13.22 20.77
C VAL A 105 3.22 14.52 21.53
N TYR A 106 3.77 14.40 22.72
CA TYR A 106 4.13 15.54 23.57
C TYR A 106 5.57 15.98 23.29
N ALA A 107 5.88 17.21 23.69
CA ALA A 107 7.20 17.81 23.48
C ALA A 107 8.34 17.05 24.19
N ASP A 108 8.06 16.31 25.26
CA ASP A 108 9.03 15.47 25.96
C ASP A 108 9.32 14.14 25.24
N GLY A 109 8.64 13.86 24.12
CA GLY A 109 8.74 12.61 23.37
C GLY A 109 7.80 11.50 23.87
N THR A 110 6.98 11.77 24.89
CA THR A 110 5.94 10.85 25.33
C THR A 110 4.89 10.69 24.23
N VAL A 111 4.47 9.43 23.99
CA VAL A 111 3.44 9.10 23.01
C VAL A 111 2.29 8.35 23.68
N GLU A 112 1.13 8.97 23.72
CA GLU A 112 -0.12 8.39 24.22
C GLU A 112 -1.06 8.07 23.07
N GLY A 113 -1.93 7.08 23.22
CA GLY A 113 -2.92 6.77 22.19
C GLY A 113 -3.34 5.31 22.14
N ARG A 114 -3.93 4.92 21.03
CA ARG A 114 -4.41 3.55 20.78
C ARG A 114 -4.53 3.22 19.30
N GLY A 115 -4.52 1.94 18.99
CA GLY A 115 -4.74 1.43 17.64
C GLY A 115 -3.48 1.45 16.77
N THR A 116 -3.68 1.33 15.46
CA THR A 116 -2.60 1.31 14.45
C THR A 116 -1.81 2.61 14.42
N VAL A 117 -2.48 3.75 14.60
CA VAL A 117 -1.82 5.07 14.62
C VAL A 117 -0.74 5.13 15.70
N LEU A 118 -1.01 4.66 16.93
CA LEU A 118 0.02 4.59 17.97
C LEU A 118 1.21 3.71 17.58
N ARG A 119 0.94 2.59 16.93
CA ARG A 119 1.98 1.65 16.48
C ARG A 119 2.87 2.29 15.41
N ASP A 120 2.31 3.13 14.56
CA ASP A 120 3.01 3.76 13.44
C ASP A 120 3.75 5.03 13.88
N VAL A 121 3.20 5.79 14.84
CA VAL A 121 3.78 7.03 15.34
C VAL A 121 4.97 6.80 16.28
N LYS A 122 4.92 5.78 17.15
CA LYS A 122 6.00 5.50 18.12
C LYS A 122 7.39 5.37 17.47
N PRO A 123 7.57 4.57 16.39
CA PRO A 123 8.84 4.50 15.68
C PRO A 123 9.27 5.84 15.07
N THR A 124 8.33 6.62 14.53
CA THR A 124 8.63 7.96 13.98
C THR A 124 9.15 8.90 15.06
N VAL A 125 8.53 8.93 16.24
CA VAL A 125 9.00 9.79 17.34
C VAL A 125 10.40 9.41 17.79
N ALA A 126 10.69 8.11 17.92
CA ALA A 126 12.02 7.62 18.27
C ALA A 126 13.09 7.97 17.23
N LEU A 127 12.75 7.93 15.94
CA LEU A 127 13.68 8.36 14.88
C LEU A 127 13.87 9.88 14.90
N CYS A 128 12.77 10.65 15.00
CA CYS A 128 12.83 12.12 15.01
C CYS A 128 13.50 12.70 16.26
N SER A 129 13.60 11.93 17.34
CA SER A 129 14.35 12.31 18.53
C SER A 129 15.86 12.14 18.37
N MET A 130 16.33 11.40 17.36
CA MET A 130 17.76 11.28 17.05
C MET A 130 18.22 12.52 16.26
N ASP A 131 19.33 13.15 16.69
CA ASP A 131 19.84 14.35 16.00
C ASP A 131 20.25 14.05 14.54
N ASP A 132 20.81 12.86 14.29
CA ASP A 132 21.33 12.43 12.99
C ASP A 132 20.24 11.99 11.99
N TYR A 133 19.02 11.74 12.46
CA TYR A 133 17.93 11.35 11.59
C TYR A 133 17.34 12.56 10.86
N ASP A 134 17.60 12.68 9.55
CA ASP A 134 17.02 13.74 8.73
C ASP A 134 15.57 13.39 8.37
N ALA A 135 14.61 14.12 8.96
CA ALA A 135 13.19 13.90 8.74
C ALA A 135 12.81 14.46 7.36
N PRO A 136 12.17 13.66 6.48
CA PRO A 136 11.83 14.13 5.15
C PRO A 136 10.83 15.28 5.22
N ASP A 137 11.00 16.25 4.32
CA ASP A 137 10.04 17.33 4.13
C ASP A 137 8.71 16.78 3.56
N ALA A 138 7.61 17.23 4.15
CA ALA A 138 6.28 16.93 3.63
C ALA A 138 5.95 17.82 2.42
N PRO A 139 5.36 17.27 1.34
CA PRO A 139 4.84 18.08 0.25
C PRO A 139 3.69 19.00 0.71
N GLU A 140 3.43 20.09 0.00
CA GLU A 140 2.39 21.09 0.38
C GLU A 140 0.97 20.51 0.42
N ASP A 141 0.71 19.44 -0.35
CA ASP A 141 -0.54 18.67 -0.38
C ASP A 141 -0.47 17.37 0.43
N ALA A 142 0.45 17.29 1.41
CA ALA A 142 0.58 16.14 2.29
C ALA A 142 -0.64 15.98 3.21
N GLY A 143 -1.54 15.09 2.81
CA GLY A 143 -2.73 14.77 3.57
C GLY A 143 -3.52 13.63 2.97
N LEU A 144 -4.49 13.16 3.74
CA LEU A 144 -5.50 12.23 3.22
C LEU A 144 -6.40 12.97 2.22
N PRO A 145 -6.75 12.35 1.08
CA PRO A 145 -7.59 12.98 0.07
C PRO A 145 -9.02 13.19 0.61
N ASP A 146 -9.72 14.17 0.04
CA ASP A 146 -11.14 14.34 0.35
C ASP A 146 -11.94 13.11 -0.13
N PRO A 147 -12.88 12.58 0.68
CA PRO A 147 -13.70 11.43 0.29
C PRO A 147 -14.39 11.57 -1.08
N GLN A 148 -14.76 12.78 -1.50
CA GLN A 148 -15.43 13.05 -2.76
C GLN A 148 -14.48 13.01 -3.97
N GLU A 149 -13.19 13.22 -3.74
CA GLU A 149 -12.16 13.20 -4.79
C GLU A 149 -11.67 11.78 -5.10
N VAL A 150 -11.89 10.83 -4.19
CA VAL A 150 -11.59 9.42 -4.40
C VAL A 150 -12.46 8.87 -5.55
N PRO A 151 -11.90 8.28 -6.62
CA PRO A 151 -12.67 7.68 -7.71
C PRO A 151 -13.47 6.43 -7.29
N GLU A 152 -14.64 6.18 -7.91
CA GLU A 152 -15.53 5.05 -7.56
C GLU A 152 -14.98 3.67 -7.97
N GLY A 153 -13.90 3.63 -8.73
CA GLY A 153 -13.22 2.40 -9.09
C GLY A 153 -12.08 2.63 -10.06
N SER A 154 -11.11 1.72 -10.03
CA SER A 154 -10.09 1.57 -11.05
C SER A 154 -10.76 0.99 -12.31
N GLY A 155 -11.41 1.85 -13.09
CA GLY A 155 -11.86 1.53 -14.45
C GLY A 155 -10.67 1.31 -15.39
N GLY A 156 -9.73 0.44 -15.01
CA GLY A 156 -8.49 0.21 -15.70
C GLY A 156 -8.76 -0.22 -17.14
N LEU A 157 -7.94 0.29 -18.06
CA LEU A 157 -7.98 -0.14 -19.45
C LEU A 157 -7.88 -1.67 -19.55
N GLY A 158 -7.16 -2.32 -18.63
CA GLY A 158 -7.04 -3.78 -18.54
C GLY A 158 -8.35 -4.52 -18.27
N THR A 159 -9.13 -4.11 -17.25
CA THR A 159 -10.42 -4.77 -16.93
C THR A 159 -11.43 -4.56 -18.06
N THR A 160 -11.44 -3.37 -18.66
CA THR A 160 -12.30 -3.03 -19.80
C THR A 160 -11.92 -3.83 -21.05
N LEU A 161 -10.62 -3.95 -21.37
CA LEU A 161 -10.14 -4.75 -22.50
C LEU A 161 -10.53 -6.22 -22.34
N LEU A 162 -10.30 -6.79 -21.15
CA LEU A 162 -10.72 -8.15 -20.86
C LEU A 162 -12.23 -8.30 -21.04
N GLN A 163 -13.05 -7.40 -20.49
CA GLN A 163 -14.51 -7.42 -20.68
C GLN A 163 -14.90 -7.51 -22.17
N TYR A 164 -14.28 -6.70 -23.03
CA TYR A 164 -14.54 -6.76 -24.47
C TYR A 164 -14.12 -8.08 -25.11
N ILE A 165 -12.97 -8.63 -24.72
CA ILE A 165 -12.51 -9.94 -25.20
C ILE A 165 -13.50 -11.03 -24.79
N GLY A 166 -13.92 -11.04 -23.52
CA GLY A 166 -14.93 -11.98 -23.01
C GLY A 166 -16.25 -11.88 -23.77
N LEU A 167 -16.74 -10.67 -24.01
CA LEU A 167 -17.96 -10.43 -24.79
C LEU A 167 -17.82 -10.93 -26.23
N ALA A 168 -16.73 -10.55 -26.91
CA ALA A 168 -16.46 -10.96 -28.29
C ALA A 168 -16.36 -12.49 -28.40
N GLN A 169 -15.73 -13.14 -27.43
CA GLN A 169 -15.60 -14.59 -27.33
C GLN A 169 -16.95 -15.27 -27.14
N VAL A 170 -17.83 -14.75 -26.29
CA VAL A 170 -19.21 -15.24 -26.17
C VAL A 170 -19.96 -15.08 -27.50
N VAL A 171 -19.85 -13.93 -28.16
CA VAL A 171 -20.49 -13.68 -29.46
C VAL A 171 -20.01 -14.69 -30.51
N VAL A 172 -18.70 -14.89 -30.65
CA VAL A 172 -18.12 -15.88 -31.57
C VAL A 172 -18.60 -17.29 -31.23
N GLY A 173 -18.60 -17.64 -29.94
CA GLY A 173 -19.09 -18.94 -29.48
C GLY A 173 -20.55 -19.18 -29.83
N VAL A 174 -21.43 -18.19 -29.60
CA VAL A 174 -22.85 -18.25 -29.95
C VAL A 174 -23.03 -18.37 -31.46
N LEU A 175 -22.31 -17.60 -32.26
CA LEU A 175 -22.36 -17.70 -33.73
C LEU A 175 -21.94 -19.09 -34.22
N LEU A 176 -20.91 -19.70 -33.62
CA LEU A 176 -20.48 -21.05 -33.95
C LEU A 176 -21.52 -22.11 -33.57
N VAL A 177 -22.16 -21.98 -32.40
CA VAL A 177 -23.24 -22.89 -31.97
C VAL A 177 -24.46 -22.78 -32.86
N LEU A 178 -24.84 -21.56 -33.25
CA LEU A 178 -26.01 -21.32 -34.10
C LEU A 178 -25.75 -21.60 -35.58
N SER A 179 -24.49 -21.58 -36.02
CA SER A 179 -24.10 -21.74 -37.42
C SER A 179 -24.75 -22.96 -38.09
N PRO A 180 -24.69 -24.19 -37.56
CA PRO A 180 -25.35 -25.34 -38.18
C PRO A 180 -26.87 -25.21 -38.32
N PHE A 181 -27.53 -24.49 -37.40
CA PHE A 181 -28.98 -24.33 -37.42
C PHE A 181 -29.45 -23.25 -38.40
N VAL A 182 -28.56 -22.31 -38.75
CA VAL A 182 -28.88 -21.21 -39.66
C VAL A 182 -28.29 -21.45 -41.05
N TYR A 183 -27.00 -21.78 -41.11
CA TYR A 183 -26.25 -21.93 -42.35
C TYR A 183 -26.69 -23.16 -43.16
N ASP A 184 -26.80 -24.34 -42.54
CA ASP A 184 -27.15 -25.56 -43.29
C ASP A 184 -28.55 -25.50 -43.95
N PRO A 185 -29.63 -25.05 -43.27
CA PRO A 185 -30.93 -24.89 -43.92
C PRO A 185 -30.90 -23.89 -45.08
N VAL A 186 -30.18 -22.78 -44.92
CA VAL A 186 -30.02 -21.77 -45.97
C VAL A 186 -29.31 -22.37 -47.20
N VAL A 187 -28.20 -23.09 -47.00
CA VAL A 187 -27.45 -23.71 -48.10
C VAL A 187 -28.25 -24.82 -48.76
N ARG A 188 -28.93 -25.68 -47.99
CA ARG A 188 -29.76 -26.77 -48.52
C ARG A 188 -31.00 -26.27 -49.29
N GLY A 189 -31.45 -25.05 -49.02
CA GLY A 189 -32.51 -24.39 -49.79
C GLY A 189 -32.11 -23.99 -51.21
N CYS A 190 -30.81 -23.93 -51.52
CA CYS A 190 -30.31 -23.58 -52.85
C CYS A 190 -30.27 -24.80 -53.79
N PRO A 191 -30.32 -24.59 -55.14
CA PRO A 191 -30.22 -25.67 -56.11
C PRO A 191 -28.94 -26.53 -55.94
N PRO A 192 -29.03 -27.87 -55.95
CA PRO A 192 -27.86 -28.74 -55.83
C PRO A 192 -27.04 -28.72 -57.13
N VAL A 193 -25.71 -28.85 -56.99
CA VAL A 193 -24.79 -28.94 -58.12
C VAL A 193 -24.50 -30.41 -58.43
N ALA A 194 -24.81 -30.84 -59.65
CA ALA A 194 -24.65 -32.23 -60.08
C ALA A 194 -23.21 -32.75 -59.84
N GLY A 195 -23.11 -33.92 -59.23
CA GLY A 195 -21.83 -34.58 -58.94
C GLY A 195 -21.04 -34.00 -57.76
N SER A 196 -21.64 -33.12 -56.94
CA SER A 196 -20.98 -32.53 -55.77
C SER A 196 -21.93 -32.39 -54.57
N ALA A 197 -21.38 -32.23 -53.37
CA ALA A 197 -22.16 -31.86 -52.17
C ALA A 197 -22.47 -30.35 -52.09
N ALA A 198 -22.09 -29.58 -53.11
CA ALA A 198 -22.26 -28.14 -53.15
C ALA A 198 -23.66 -27.73 -53.62
N HIS A 199 -24.08 -26.55 -53.17
CA HIS A 199 -25.30 -25.89 -53.64
C HIS A 199 -24.96 -24.53 -54.27
N ALA A 200 -25.69 -24.15 -55.31
CA ALA A 200 -25.50 -22.91 -56.04
C ALA A 200 -26.44 -21.82 -55.48
N CYS A 201 -25.94 -21.00 -54.55
CA CYS A 201 -26.72 -19.93 -53.94
C CYS A 201 -26.48 -18.60 -54.66
N THR A 202 -27.55 -17.91 -55.08
CA THR A 202 -27.46 -16.59 -55.69
C THR A 202 -27.59 -15.51 -54.62
N VAL A 203 -26.52 -14.74 -54.39
CA VAL A 203 -26.51 -13.63 -53.43
C VAL A 203 -26.10 -12.37 -54.18
N ALA A 204 -26.95 -11.34 -54.15
CA ALA A 204 -26.71 -10.06 -54.83
C ALA A 204 -26.28 -10.20 -56.31
N GLY A 205 -26.90 -11.14 -57.04
CA GLY A 205 -26.60 -11.39 -58.45
C GLY A 205 -25.36 -12.25 -58.72
N THR A 206 -24.61 -12.64 -57.69
CA THR A 206 -23.45 -13.53 -57.81
C THR A 206 -23.82 -14.95 -57.37
N THR A 207 -23.52 -15.95 -58.20
CA THR A 207 -23.73 -17.36 -57.85
C THR A 207 -22.53 -17.89 -57.09
N LEU A 208 -22.71 -18.15 -55.80
CA LEU A 208 -21.71 -18.73 -54.92
C LEU A 208 -21.95 -20.23 -54.78
N ARG A 209 -20.87 -21.01 -54.84
CA ARG A 209 -20.90 -22.45 -54.54
C ARG A 209 -20.63 -22.65 -53.05
N LEU A 210 -21.68 -22.91 -52.30
CA LEU A 210 -21.62 -23.11 -50.85
C LEU A 210 -21.72 -24.61 -50.53
N HIS A 211 -21.00 -25.03 -49.50
CA HIS A 211 -21.03 -26.41 -49.00
C HIS A 211 -21.70 -26.41 -47.63
N PRO A 212 -22.66 -27.30 -47.36
CA PRO A 212 -23.20 -27.47 -46.01
C PRO A 212 -22.11 -28.00 -45.07
N LEU A 213 -22.21 -27.68 -43.79
CA LEU A 213 -21.27 -28.12 -42.76
C LEU A 213 -21.34 -29.65 -42.58
N GLY A 214 -22.54 -30.22 -42.59
CA GLY A 214 -22.73 -31.67 -42.43
C GLY A 214 -22.11 -32.17 -41.12
N ASN A 215 -21.35 -33.25 -41.16
CA ASN A 215 -20.74 -33.84 -39.94
C ASN A 215 -19.71 -32.93 -39.26
N SER A 216 -19.12 -31.96 -39.99
CA SER A 216 -18.20 -30.99 -39.40
C SER A 216 -18.89 -29.97 -38.49
N ALA A 217 -20.23 -29.87 -38.57
CA ALA A 217 -21.03 -29.06 -37.65
C ALA A 217 -20.81 -29.44 -36.18
N VAL A 218 -20.51 -30.71 -35.89
CA VAL A 218 -20.22 -31.17 -34.53
C VAL A 218 -19.00 -30.45 -33.95
N ILE A 219 -17.96 -30.26 -34.76
CA ILE A 219 -16.75 -29.53 -34.35
C ILE A 219 -17.08 -28.06 -34.09
N ALA A 220 -17.88 -27.43 -34.96
CA ALA A 220 -18.31 -26.04 -34.78
C ALA A 220 -19.11 -25.86 -33.49
N VAL A 221 -20.03 -26.78 -33.16
CA VAL A 221 -20.80 -26.74 -31.90
C VAL A 221 -19.89 -26.92 -30.70
N ILE A 222 -19.01 -27.92 -30.70
CA ILE A 222 -18.08 -28.16 -29.58
C ILE A 222 -17.17 -26.95 -29.35
N ALA A 223 -16.57 -26.43 -30.42
CA ALA A 223 -15.76 -25.22 -30.35
C ALA A 223 -16.58 -24.04 -29.83
N GLY A 224 -17.78 -23.82 -30.38
CA GLY A 224 -18.66 -22.74 -29.98
C GLY A 224 -19.03 -22.79 -28.50
N VAL A 225 -19.39 -23.97 -27.97
CA VAL A 225 -19.62 -24.18 -26.54
C VAL A 225 -18.38 -23.85 -25.73
N GLY A 226 -17.19 -24.28 -26.16
CA GLY A 226 -15.93 -23.93 -25.50
C GLY A 226 -15.68 -22.42 -25.45
N PHE A 227 -15.91 -21.70 -26.57
CA PHE A 227 -15.81 -20.25 -26.64
C PHE A 227 -16.80 -19.56 -25.68
N VAL A 228 -18.06 -20.00 -25.66
CA VAL A 228 -19.08 -19.45 -24.74
C VAL A 228 -18.69 -19.68 -23.28
N LEU A 229 -18.30 -20.91 -22.91
CA LEU A 229 -17.93 -21.24 -21.53
C LEU A 229 -16.73 -20.43 -21.06
N PHE A 230 -15.68 -20.34 -21.88
CA PHE A 230 -14.50 -19.57 -21.52
C PHE A 230 -14.80 -18.07 -21.47
N GLY A 231 -15.57 -17.54 -22.42
CA GLY A 231 -15.97 -16.12 -22.42
C GLY A 231 -16.82 -15.78 -21.19
N ALA A 232 -17.77 -16.64 -20.83
CA ALA A 232 -18.58 -16.50 -19.63
C ALA A 232 -17.74 -16.55 -18.34
N LEU A 233 -16.81 -17.50 -18.25
CA LEU A 233 -15.87 -17.58 -17.13
C LEU A 233 -15.05 -16.31 -17.00
N MET A 234 -14.50 -15.83 -18.10
CA MET A 234 -13.70 -14.60 -18.12
C MET A 234 -14.53 -13.40 -17.65
N LEU A 235 -15.77 -13.26 -18.15
CA LEU A 235 -16.68 -12.19 -17.74
C LEU A 235 -17.02 -12.26 -16.25
N LEU A 236 -17.18 -13.46 -15.69
CA LEU A 236 -17.39 -13.66 -14.26
C LEU A 236 -16.19 -13.17 -13.45
N VAL A 237 -14.96 -13.50 -13.87
CA VAL A 237 -13.74 -13.02 -13.19
C VAL A 237 -13.67 -11.49 -13.22
N VAL A 238 -13.93 -10.87 -14.37
CA VAL A 238 -13.92 -9.40 -14.51
C VAL A 238 -15.03 -8.74 -13.70
N ALA A 239 -16.24 -9.31 -13.69
CA ALA A 239 -17.35 -8.80 -12.90
C ALA A 239 -17.01 -8.82 -11.39
N ASN A 240 -16.38 -9.89 -10.91
CA ASN A 240 -15.93 -10.00 -9.53
C ASN A 240 -14.84 -8.97 -9.20
N ALA A 241 -13.85 -8.79 -10.08
CA ALA A 241 -12.81 -7.78 -9.91
C ALA A 241 -13.41 -6.37 -9.80
N ARG A 242 -14.32 -6.01 -10.70
CA ARG A 242 -14.98 -4.70 -10.72
C ARG A 242 -15.80 -4.44 -9.45
N LEU A 243 -16.50 -5.45 -8.94
CA LEU A 243 -17.26 -5.32 -7.70
C LEU A 243 -16.33 -5.13 -6.50
N SER A 244 -15.23 -5.88 -6.44
CA SER A 244 -14.25 -5.76 -5.36
C SER A 244 -13.58 -4.39 -5.34
N ASP A 245 -13.22 -3.85 -6.52
CA ASP A 245 -12.59 -2.54 -6.63
C ASP A 245 -13.54 -1.42 -6.17
N ARG A 246 -14.81 -1.49 -6.57
CA ARG A 246 -15.83 -0.53 -6.12
C ARG A 246 -16.03 -0.58 -4.61
N PHE A 247 -16.12 -1.78 -4.05
CA PHE A 247 -16.29 -1.96 -2.60
C PHE A 247 -15.12 -1.36 -1.82
N ARG A 248 -13.88 -1.62 -2.27
CA ARG A 248 -12.67 -1.05 -1.66
C ARG A 248 -12.66 0.48 -1.71
N ALA A 249 -13.08 1.07 -2.83
CA ALA A 249 -13.17 2.53 -2.95
C ALA A 249 -14.24 3.11 -2.01
N GLU A 250 -15.41 2.47 -1.91
CA GLU A 250 -16.47 2.88 -0.99
C GLU A 250 -16.04 2.74 0.48
N GLU A 251 -15.37 1.63 0.84
CA GLU A 251 -14.81 1.39 2.16
C GLU A 251 -13.76 2.46 2.51
N PHE A 252 -12.81 2.73 1.61
CA PHE A 252 -11.80 3.77 1.82
C PHE A 252 -12.43 5.15 2.07
N ARG A 253 -13.45 5.55 1.29
CA ARG A 253 -14.18 6.80 1.53
C ARG A 253 -14.91 6.83 2.86
N ASN A 254 -15.50 5.70 3.27
CA ASN A 254 -16.15 5.60 4.57
C ASN A 254 -15.12 5.82 5.69
N ARG A 255 -13.93 5.22 5.57
CA ARG A 255 -12.82 5.41 6.52
C ARG A 255 -12.36 6.85 6.60
N LEU A 256 -12.21 7.53 5.45
CA LEU A 256 -11.89 8.96 5.39
C LEU A 256 -12.95 9.80 6.11
N ARG A 257 -14.24 9.55 5.86
CA ARG A 257 -15.34 10.28 6.53
C ARG A 257 -15.39 10.01 8.03
N SER A 258 -15.19 8.76 8.46
CA SER A 258 -15.14 8.43 9.88
C SER A 258 -13.90 9.00 10.58
N ALA A 259 -12.84 9.29 9.83
CA ALA A 259 -11.68 10.04 10.31
C ALA A 259 -11.92 11.57 10.29
N GLY A 260 -13.14 12.04 10.01
CA GLY A 260 -13.50 13.46 10.04
C GLY A 260 -13.26 14.24 8.75
N LEU A 261 -12.80 13.58 7.67
CA LEU A 261 -12.59 14.26 6.39
C LEU A 261 -13.92 14.49 5.67
N GLY A 262 -14.12 15.73 5.20
CA GLY A 262 -15.32 16.20 4.50
C GLY A 262 -16.27 17.00 5.40
N ASP A 263 -16.58 16.49 6.59
CA ASP A 263 -17.50 17.15 7.54
C ASP A 263 -16.75 17.99 8.60
N GLY A 264 -15.44 17.76 8.77
CA GLY A 264 -14.57 18.51 9.70
C GLY A 264 -14.64 18.05 11.16
N GLU A 265 -15.49 17.07 11.48
CA GLU A 265 -15.72 16.60 12.85
C GLU A 265 -14.79 15.44 13.20
N ARG A 266 -14.01 15.57 14.29
CA ARG A 266 -13.08 14.51 14.71
C ARG A 266 -13.85 13.30 15.27
N PRO A 267 -13.30 12.07 15.18
CA PRO A 267 -13.88 10.92 15.86
C PRO A 267 -13.98 11.15 17.37
N SER A 268 -15.08 10.77 18.00
CA SER A 268 -15.37 11.06 19.42
C SER A 268 -14.43 10.43 20.45
N PHE A 269 -13.52 9.56 20.02
CA PHE A 269 -12.52 8.95 20.87
C PHE A 269 -11.17 9.67 20.83
N VAL A 270 -11.00 10.61 19.91
CA VAL A 270 -9.81 11.44 19.79
C VAL A 270 -9.85 12.46 20.94
N PRO A 271 -8.75 12.66 21.67
CA PRO A 271 -8.71 13.64 22.75
C PRO A 271 -9.07 15.03 22.27
N GLU A 272 -9.75 15.77 23.13
CA GLU A 272 -10.01 17.19 22.93
C GLU A 272 -8.69 17.95 22.96
N THR A 273 -8.63 19.02 22.17
CA THR A 273 -7.48 19.92 22.10
C THR A 273 -7.96 21.34 22.28
N ASP A 274 -7.04 22.24 22.62
CA ASP A 274 -7.34 23.64 22.89
C ASP A 274 -7.97 24.37 21.69
N SER A 275 -7.67 23.92 20.46
CA SER A 275 -8.28 24.46 19.23
C SER A 275 -9.64 23.84 18.87
N HIS A 276 -10.02 22.72 19.49
CA HIS A 276 -11.31 22.03 19.32
C HIS A 276 -11.90 21.63 20.68
N PRO A 277 -12.27 22.60 21.54
CA PRO A 277 -13.04 22.32 22.74
C PRO A 277 -14.48 21.96 22.34
N ASP A 278 -15.03 20.89 22.91
CA ASP A 278 -16.37 20.40 22.55
C ASP A 278 -17.44 21.50 22.74
N GLY A 279 -18.33 21.62 21.77
CA GLY A 279 -19.48 22.54 21.81
C GLY A 279 -20.63 22.02 22.68
N SER A 280 -20.37 21.10 23.62
CA SER A 280 -21.38 20.46 24.46
C SER A 280 -21.54 21.15 25.83
N GLU A 281 -21.75 22.48 25.83
CA GLU A 281 -22.62 23.08 26.83
C GLU A 281 -24.08 22.82 26.42
N ASP A 282 -24.61 21.64 26.74
CA ASP A 282 -26.07 21.45 26.82
C ASP A 282 -26.48 21.62 28.30
N PRO A 283 -27.26 22.66 28.66
CA PRO A 283 -27.60 23.00 30.05
C PRO A 283 -28.59 22.04 30.74
#